data_AF-U3TF54-F1
#
_entry.id   AF-U3TF54-F1
#
_cell.length_a   1.000
_cell.length_b   1.000
_cell.length_c   1.000
_cell.angle_alpha   90.00
_cell.angle_beta   90.00
_cell.angle_gamma   90.00
#
_symmetry.space_group_name_H-M   'P 1'
#
loop_
_entity.id
_entity.type
_entity.pdbx_description
1 polymer ?
#
loop_
_entity_poly.entity_id
_entity_poly.type
_entity_poly.pdbx_seq_one_letter_code
_entity_poly.pdbx_strand_id
1 'polypeptide(L)'
;TSSISPVFNIGGVWPPTHIVAISPWGLPFVNTILLLSSGASVTWAHHAIIAGFKKEAMLGLNITLMFAVAFTAMHGFEYAGAPFSMSDGVYGS
;
A
#
# COMPACT_ATOMS: atom_id res chain seq x y z
N THR A 1 11.06 5.21 18.43
CA THR A 1 11.59 6.34 19.23
C THR A 1 12.43 7.27 18.39
N SER A 2 13.21 6.77 17.43
CA SER A 2 14.03 7.60 16.54
C SER A 2 13.23 8.52 15.59
N SER A 3 11.97 8.24 15.27
CA SER A 3 11.12 9.14 14.46
C SER A 3 10.48 10.28 15.25
N ILE A 4 10.20 10.06 16.54
CA ILE A 4 9.58 11.07 17.44
C ILE A 4 10.64 11.94 18.15
N SER A 5 11.84 11.40 18.35
CA SER A 5 13.03 12.12 18.84
C SER A 5 14.26 11.61 18.07
N PRO A 6 14.58 12.23 16.92
CA PRO A 6 15.71 11.82 16.09
C PRO A 6 17.04 11.93 16.83
N VAL A 7 17.79 10.83 16.88
CA VAL A 7 19.11 10.82 17.50
C VAL A 7 20.10 11.64 16.68
N PHE A 8 21.09 12.25 17.34
CA PHE A 8 22.12 13.03 16.65
C PHE A 8 22.87 12.23 15.57
N ASN A 9 23.01 10.91 15.75
CA ASN A 9 23.69 10.03 14.80
C ASN A 9 22.97 9.89 13.43
N ILE A 10 21.70 10.30 13.32
CA ILE A 10 20.96 10.35 12.04
C ILE A 10 20.79 11.80 11.52
N GLY A 11 21.49 12.76 12.11
CA GLY A 11 21.40 14.19 11.76
C GLY A 11 20.35 14.98 12.53
N GLY A 12 19.71 14.39 13.54
CA GLY A 12 18.73 15.08 14.39
C GLY A 12 17.41 15.45 13.70
N VAL A 13 17.14 14.89 12.51
CA VAL A 13 15.93 15.14 11.71
C VAL A 13 15.32 13.83 11.20
N TRP A 14 14.04 13.87 10.82
CA TRP A 14 13.35 12.75 10.20
C TRP A 14 12.64 13.21 8.91
N PRO A 15 12.84 12.55 7.75
CA PRO A 15 13.74 11.42 7.50
C PRO A 15 15.24 11.77 7.69
N PRO A 16 16.13 10.78 7.88
CA PRO A 16 17.58 11.01 7.96
C PRO A 16 18.11 11.79 6.76
N THR A 17 19.15 12.62 6.96
CA THR A 17 19.63 13.63 6.00
C THR A 17 20.08 13.13 4.62
N HIS A 18 20.23 11.81 4.45
CA HIS A 18 20.67 11.16 3.20
C HIS A 18 19.57 10.31 2.54
N ILE A 19 18.38 10.22 3.15
CA ILE A 19 17.28 9.39 2.64
C ILE A 19 16.24 10.28 1.96
N VAL A 20 15.95 9.94 0.70
CA VAL A 20 14.85 10.53 -0.05
C VAL A 20 13.59 9.69 0.18
N ALA A 21 12.62 10.24 0.90
CA ALA A 21 11.35 9.58 1.12
C ALA A 21 10.54 9.48 -0.19
N ILE A 22 9.81 8.38 -0.35
CA ILE A 22 8.88 8.20 -1.47
C ILE A 22 7.73 9.20 -1.32
N SER A 23 7.38 9.89 -2.41
CA SER A 23 6.27 10.84 -2.41
C SER A 23 4.94 10.10 -2.20
N PRO A 24 4.11 10.52 -1.23
CA PRO A 24 2.83 9.86 -0.96
C PRO A 24 1.82 10.04 -2.10
N TRP A 25 2.00 11.04 -2.96
CA TRP A 25 1.06 11.39 -4.04
C TRP A 25 1.25 10.58 -5.33
N GLY A 26 2.27 9.72 -5.39
CA GLY A 26 2.54 8.86 -6.53
C GLY A 26 1.89 7.48 -6.41
N LEU A 27 2.70 6.43 -6.49
CA LEU A 27 2.27 5.03 -6.36
C LEU A 27 1.55 4.73 -5.03
N PRO A 28 1.95 5.27 -3.86
CA PRO A 28 1.25 5.01 -2.60
C PRO A 28 -0.21 5.47 -2.62
N PHE A 29 -0.48 6.60 -3.28
CA PHE A 29 -1.84 7.12 -3.43
C PHE A 29 -2.71 6.20 -4.29
N VAL A 30 -2.17 5.71 -5.40
CA VAL A 30 -2.90 4.76 -6.27
C VAL A 30 -3.17 3.45 -5.54
N ASN A 31 -2.20 2.94 -4.77
CA ASN A 31 -2.38 1.75 -3.94
C ASN A 31 -3.49 1.93 -2.89
N THR A 32 -3.64 3.13 -2.33
CA THR A 32 -4.75 3.45 -1.41
C THR A 32 -6.10 3.38 -2.14
N ILE A 33 -6.20 3.94 -3.35
CA ILE A 33 -7.42 3.87 -4.16
C ILE A 33 -7.76 2.41 -4.51
N LEU A 34 -6.77 1.59 -4.87
CA LEU A 34 -6.97 0.16 -5.16
C LEU A 34 -7.52 -0.58 -3.94
N LEU A 35 -6.97 -0.35 -2.75
CA LEU A 35 -7.46 -0.96 -1.51
C LEU A 35 -8.90 -0.53 -1.21
N LEU A 36 -9.20 0.76 -1.27
CA LEU A 36 -10.57 1.26 -1.01
C LEU A 36 -11.57 0.70 -2.03
N SER A 37 -11.19 0.62 -3.31
CA SER A 37 -12.02 0.03 -4.37
C SER A 37 -12.23 -1.47 -4.17
N SER A 38 -11.21 -2.20 -3.72
CA SER A 38 -11.34 -3.60 -3.34
C SER A 38 -12.32 -3.79 -2.17
N GLY A 39 -12.30 -2.88 -1.18
CA GLY A 39 -13.25 -2.87 -0.06
C GLY A 39 -14.70 -2.68 -0.52
N ALA A 40 -14.92 -1.78 -1.47
CA ALA A 40 -16.24 -1.58 -2.07
C ALA A 40 -16.72 -2.82 -2.85
N SER A 41 -15.85 -3.41 -3.69
CA SER A 41 -16.20 -4.59 -4.49
C SER A 41 -16.49 -5.83 -3.65
N VAL A 42 -15.75 -6.07 -2.56
CA VAL A 42 -16.01 -7.22 -1.66
C VAL A 42 -17.30 -7.01 -0.87
N THR A 43 -17.60 -5.76 -0.48
CA THR A 43 -18.88 -5.43 0.17
C THR A 43 -20.04 -5.68 -0.77
N TRP A 44 -19.90 -5.35 -2.05
CA TRP A 44 -20.90 -5.68 -3.07
C TRP A 44 -21.06 -7.19 -3.25
N ALA A 45 -19.96 -7.94 -3.34
CA ALA A 45 -20.00 -9.39 -3.44
C ALA A 45 -20.73 -10.02 -2.23
N HIS A 46 -20.46 -9.53 -1.02
CA HIS A 46 -21.12 -9.97 0.20
C HIS A 46 -22.64 -9.74 0.17
N HIS A 47 -23.09 -8.56 -0.23
CA HIS A 47 -24.53 -8.28 -0.36
C HIS A 47 -25.19 -9.12 -1.47
N ALA A 48 -24.48 -9.39 -2.57
CA ALA A 48 -24.98 -10.26 -3.64
C ALA A 48 -25.15 -11.71 -3.16
N ILE A 49 -24.26 -12.22 -2.29
CA ILE A 49 -24.41 -13.54 -1.66
C ILE A 49 -25.69 -13.59 -0.81
N ILE A 50 -25.91 -12.57 0.03
CA ILE A 50 -27.10 -12.50 0.89
C ILE A 50 -28.38 -12.44 0.06
N ALA A 51 -28.36 -11.72 -1.07
CA ALA A 51 -29.50 -11.61 -1.98
C ALA A 51 -29.71 -12.85 -2.88
N GLY A 52 -28.84 -13.86 -2.82
CA GLY A 52 -28.92 -15.06 -3.66
C GLY A 52 -28.44 -14.87 -5.11
N PHE A 53 -27.81 -13.74 -5.42
CA PHE A 53 -27.33 -13.37 -6.75
C PHE A 53 -25.92 -13.91 -7.01
N LYS A 54 -25.85 -15.19 -7.40
CA LYS A 54 -24.57 -15.92 -7.59
C LYS A 54 -23.64 -15.28 -8.63
N LYS A 55 -24.17 -14.78 -9.75
CA LYS A 55 -23.33 -14.24 -10.84
C LYS A 55 -22.63 -12.96 -10.40
N GLU A 56 -23.36 -12.11 -9.71
CA GLU A 56 -22.95 -10.82 -9.16
C GLU A 56 -21.95 -11.02 -8.02
N ALA A 57 -22.19 -12.01 -7.16
CA ALA A 57 -21.24 -12.40 -6.11
C ALA A 57 -19.89 -12.84 -6.69
N MET A 58 -19.91 -13.70 -7.71
CA MET A 58 -18.67 -14.15 -8.38
C MET A 58 -17.97 -13.00 -9.10
N LEU A 59 -18.72 -12.10 -9.75
CA LEU A 59 -18.18 -10.94 -10.43
C LEU A 59 -17.50 -9.97 -9.45
N GLY A 60 -18.18 -9.63 -8.35
CA GLY A 60 -17.65 -8.74 -7.31
C GLY A 60 -16.36 -9.30 -6.70
N LEU A 61 -16.34 -10.60 -6.37
CA LEU A 61 -15.17 -11.26 -5.82
C LEU A 61 -13.99 -11.30 -6.82
N ASN A 62 -14.25 -11.58 -8.09
CA ASN A 62 -13.22 -11.55 -9.13
C ASN A 62 -12.62 -10.16 -9.29
N ILE A 63 -13.43 -9.10 -9.24
CA ILE A 63 -12.96 -7.71 -9.28
C ILE A 63 -12.09 -7.40 -8.04
N THR A 64 -12.50 -7.83 -6.84
CA THR A 64 -11.68 -7.68 -5.63
C THR A 64 -10.31 -8.35 -5.79
N LEU A 65 -10.27 -9.56 -6.34
CA LEU A 65 -9.02 -10.27 -6.58
C LEU A 65 -8.12 -9.56 -7.61
N MET A 66 -8.70 -9.00 -8.67
CA MET A 66 -7.95 -8.20 -9.64
C MET A 66 -7.30 -6.97 -9.00
N PHE A 67 -8.04 -6.25 -8.14
CA PHE A 67 -7.47 -5.11 -7.41
C PHE A 67 -6.35 -5.55 -6.46
N ALA A 68 -6.50 -6.68 -5.76
CA ALA A 68 -5.46 -7.20 -4.88
C ALA A 68 -4.18 -7.56 -5.63
N VAL A 69 -4.28 -8.23 -6.79
CA VAL A 69 -3.11 -8.56 -7.63
C VAL A 69 -2.44 -7.30 -8.15
N ALA A 70 -3.21 -6.31 -8.62
CA ALA A 70 -2.69 -5.03 -9.08
C ALA A 70 -1.93 -4.29 -7.95
N PHE A 71 -2.51 -4.25 -6.75
CA PHE A 71 -1.89 -3.66 -5.57
C PHE A 71 -0.54 -4.33 -5.22
N THR A 72 -0.49 -5.67 -5.20
CA THR A 72 0.76 -6.40 -4.94
C THR A 72 1.82 -6.14 -6.01
N ALA A 73 1.44 -6.10 -7.29
CA ALA A 73 2.38 -5.79 -8.37
C ALA A 73 2.94 -4.36 -8.26
N MET A 74 2.09 -3.38 -7.93
CA MET A 74 2.52 -1.99 -7.76
C MET A 74 3.43 -1.81 -6.55
N HIS A 75 3.15 -2.48 -5.42
CA HIS A 75 4.10 -2.53 -4.31
C HIS A 75 5.43 -3.13 -4.73
N GLY A 76 5.45 -4.26 -5.44
CA GLY A 76 6.69 -4.86 -5.92
C GLY A 76 7.52 -3.91 -6.78
N PHE A 77 6.87 -3.15 -7.66
CA PHE A 77 7.54 -2.13 -8.48
C PHE A 77 8.10 -0.98 -7.63
N GLU A 78 7.34 -0.50 -6.64
CA GLU A 78 7.80 0.54 -5.72
C GLU A 78 9.01 0.10 -4.90
N TYR A 79 8.99 -1.13 -4.36
CA TYR A 79 10.12 -1.71 -3.63
C TYR A 79 11.37 -1.86 -4.51
N ALA A 80 11.22 -2.25 -5.78
CA ALA A 80 12.34 -2.37 -6.70
C ALA A 80 12.96 -1.02 -7.10
N GLY A 81 12.16 0.06 -7.11
CA GLY A 81 12.59 1.42 -7.43
C GLY A 81 12.93 2.30 -6.22
N ALA A 82 12.85 1.78 -5.00
CA ALA A 82 13.04 2.57 -3.79
C ALA A 82 14.50 3.05 -3.67
N PRO A 83 14.73 4.33 -3.29
CA PRO A 83 16.08 4.88 -3.11
C PRO A 83 16.72 4.47 -1.78
N PHE A 84 16.04 3.66 -0.97
CA PHE A 84 16.50 3.12 0.29
C PHE A 84 16.14 1.63 0.37
N SER A 85 16.87 0.92 1.21
CA SER A 85 16.84 -0.51 1.43
C SER A 85 16.62 -0.82 2.91
N MET A 86 16.38 -2.08 3.24
CA MET A 86 16.20 -2.50 4.63
C MET A 86 17.46 -2.34 5.49
N SER A 87 18.63 -2.20 4.87
CA SER A 87 19.90 -1.91 5.55
C SER A 87 20.14 -0.42 5.83
N ASP A 88 19.31 0.50 5.31
CA ASP A 88 19.51 1.96 5.45
C ASP A 88 19.01 2.50 6.80
N GLY A 89 19.56 1.91 7.86
CA GLY A 89 19.33 2.30 9.25
C GLY A 89 17.87 2.21 9.67
N VAL A 90 17.51 3.01 10.68
CA VAL A 90 16.20 2.95 11.34
C VAL A 90 15.04 3.39 10.43
N TYR A 91 15.32 4.05 9.30
CA TYR A 91 14.27 4.44 8.35
C TYR A 91 13.91 3.29 7.40
N GLY A 92 14.89 2.50 6.96
CA GLY A 92 14.68 1.39 6.04
C GLY A 92 14.25 0.08 6.71
N SER A 93 14.62 -0.12 7.99
CA SER A 93 14.30 -1.30 8.79
C SER A 93 12.86 -1.34 9.29
#